data_AF-A0A1Z1FB71-F1
#
_entry.id   AF-A0A1Z1FB71-F1
#
_cell.length_a   1.000
_cell.length_b   1.000
_cell.length_c   1.000
_cell.angle_alpha   90.00
_cell.angle_beta   90.00
_cell.angle_gamma   90.00
#
_symmetry.space_group_name_H-M   'P 1'
#
loop_
_entity.id
_entity.type
_entity.pdbx_description
1 polymer ?
#
loop_
_entity_poly.entity_id
_entity_poly.type
_entity_poly.pdbx_seq_one_letter_code
_entity_poly.pdbx_strand_id
1 'polypeptide(L)'
;MSADGRLVAAIASWMAIWWMTEAIPMAATFLLPIVLLPVLTPLSMAAVTAPYASPIVFLFLGGFLIAIALQKWNLHRRVALLTLRMVGTQPRRIVLGLMLAIGFLSMWVSNTATTLMMLPIGLSVITLVADRQADTAAGSDPNRRGPSRLTARAC
;
A
#
# COMPACT_ATOMS: atom_id res chain seq x y z
N MET A 1 -10.20 36.11 17.66
CA MET A 1 -9.05 35.37 17.11
C MET A 1 -7.92 36.36 16.88
N SER A 2 -6.69 36.05 17.30
CA SER A 2 -5.52 36.88 16.96
C SER A 2 -5.32 36.90 15.44
N ALA A 3 -4.68 37.96 14.91
CA ALA A 3 -4.40 38.07 13.48
C ALA A 3 -3.61 36.84 12.97
N ASP A 4 -2.62 36.41 13.74
CA ASP A 4 -1.80 35.25 13.45
C ASP A 4 -2.62 33.95 13.40
N GLY A 5 -3.56 33.75 14.33
CA GLY A 5 -4.40 32.56 14.36
C GLY A 5 -5.29 32.42 13.11
N ARG A 6 -5.74 33.53 12.53
CA ARG A 6 -6.48 33.51 11.25
C ARG A 6 -5.60 33.12 10.08
N LEU A 7 -4.34 33.58 10.06
CA LEU A 7 -3.38 33.23 9.00
C LEU A 7 -3.02 31.74 9.06
N VAL A 8 -2.75 31.20 10.26
CA VAL A 8 -2.50 29.77 10.44
C VAL A 8 -3.73 28.95 10.00
N ALA A 9 -4.94 29.37 10.37
CA ALA A 9 -6.16 28.70 9.95
C ALA A 9 -6.38 28.75 8.42
N ALA A 10 -6.08 29.87 7.77
CA ALA A 10 -6.17 30.01 6.32
C ALA A 10 -5.18 29.08 5.60
N ILE A 11 -3.93 29.02 6.06
CA ILE A 11 -2.91 28.12 5.54
C ILE A 11 -3.33 26.65 5.74
N ALA A 12 -3.81 26.30 6.94
CA ALA A 12 -4.28 24.94 7.22
C ALA A 12 -5.49 24.55 6.35
N SER A 13 -6.42 25.48 6.11
CA SER A 13 -7.57 25.27 5.23
C SER A 13 -7.13 25.06 3.79
N TRP A 14 -6.17 25.85 3.32
CA TRP A 14 -5.56 25.68 2.00
C TRP A 14 -4.93 24.29 1.86
N MET A 15 -4.13 23.86 2.85
CA MET A 15 -3.53 22.53 2.86
C MET A 15 -4.59 21.43 2.83
N ALA A 16 -5.67 21.57 3.60
CA ALA A 16 -6.78 20.61 3.61
C ALA A 16 -7.44 20.50 2.23
N ILE A 17 -7.66 21.62 1.54
CA ILE A 17 -8.19 21.60 0.16
C ILE A 17 -7.22 20.88 -0.78
N TRP A 18 -5.92 21.15 -0.69
CA TRP A 18 -4.92 20.47 -1.52
C TRP A 18 -4.79 18.97 -1.22
N TRP A 19 -4.95 18.56 0.04
CA TRP A 19 -5.01 17.13 0.39
C TRP A 19 -6.24 16.44 -0.17
N MET A 20 -7.42 17.07 -0.09
CA MET A 20 -8.65 16.48 -0.60
C MET A 20 -8.70 16.43 -2.13
N THR A 21 -8.07 17.39 -2.79
CA THR A 21 -8.05 17.49 -4.27
C THR A 21 -6.87 16.77 -4.90
N GLU A 22 -5.91 16.27 -4.11
CA GLU A 22 -4.63 15.69 -4.56
C GLU A 22 -3.91 16.55 -5.63
N ALA A 23 -4.13 17.88 -5.63
CA ALA A 23 -3.63 18.78 -6.67
C ALA A 23 -2.09 18.82 -6.72
N ILE A 24 -1.45 18.57 -5.57
CA ILE A 24 0.01 18.51 -5.40
C ILE A 24 0.34 17.27 -4.54
N PRO A 25 1.45 16.55 -4.80
CA PRO A 25 1.88 15.43 -3.98
C PRO A 25 1.93 15.80 -2.49
N MET A 26 1.40 14.92 -1.63
CA MET A 26 1.29 15.19 -0.18
C MET A 26 2.60 15.71 0.45
N ALA A 27 3.74 15.15 0.04
CA ALA A 27 5.06 15.56 0.52
C ALA A 27 5.37 17.04 0.24
N ALA A 28 4.96 17.56 -0.91
CA ALA A 28 5.16 18.97 -1.27
C ALA A 28 4.17 19.89 -0.53
N THR A 29 2.92 19.44 -0.32
CA THR A 29 1.94 20.14 0.52
C THR A 29 2.45 20.35 1.95
N PHE A 30 3.17 19.37 2.51
CA PHE A 30 3.77 19.47 3.85
C PHE A 30 4.89 20.52 3.95
N LEU A 31 5.50 20.97 2.85
CA LEU A 31 6.57 22.00 2.90
C LEU A 31 6.02 23.43 2.91
N LEU A 32 4.75 23.60 2.53
CA LEU A 32 4.10 24.90 2.40
C LEU A 32 4.11 25.74 3.70
N PRO A 33 3.88 25.18 4.91
CA PRO A 33 3.99 25.91 6.16
C PRO A 33 5.39 26.44 6.46
N ILE A 34 6.45 25.74 6.05
CA ILE A 34 7.84 26.14 6.29
C ILE A 34 8.14 27.49 5.62
N VAL A 35 7.54 27.75 4.46
CA VAL A 35 7.75 28.99 3.72
C VAL A 35 6.75 30.06 4.16
N LEU A 36 5.47 29.73 4.30
CA LEU A 36 4.43 30.72 4.52
C LEU A 36 4.31 31.20 5.98
N LEU A 37 4.51 30.32 6.97
CA LEU A 37 4.35 30.72 8.37
C LEU A 37 5.41 31.75 8.80
N PRO A 38 6.71 31.57 8.53
CA PRO A 38 7.73 32.55 8.93
C PRO A 38 7.62 33.89 8.19
N VAL A 39 7.02 33.89 7.00
CA VAL A 39 6.80 35.12 6.20
C VAL A 39 5.58 35.90 6.69
N LEU A 40 4.52 35.21 7.10
CA LEU A 40 3.23 35.81 7.44
C LEU A 40 3.01 35.96 8.96
N THR A 41 3.83 35.34 9.80
CA THR A 41 3.71 35.36 11.26
C THR A 41 5.06 35.65 11.91
N PRO A 42 5.10 36.12 13.17
CA PRO A 42 6.37 36.40 13.88
C PRO A 42 7.14 35.13 14.31
N LEU A 43 6.77 33.95 13.81
CA LEU A 43 7.43 32.68 14.13
C LEU A 43 8.79 32.58 13.42
N SER A 44 9.81 32.11 14.14
CA SER A 44 11.12 31.86 13.55
C SER A 44 11.11 30.60 12.65
N MET A 45 11.98 30.58 11.64
CA MET A 45 12.20 29.39 10.80
C MET A 45 12.50 28.14 11.64
N ALA A 46 13.26 28.28 12.72
CA ALA A 46 13.59 27.18 13.63
C ALA A 46 12.34 26.64 14.36
N ALA A 47 11.44 27.51 14.80
CA ALA A 47 10.21 27.10 15.47
C ALA A 47 9.25 26.36 14.52
N VAL A 48 9.14 26.83 13.27
CA VAL A 48 8.27 26.20 12.26
C VAL A 48 8.83 24.86 11.78
N THR A 49 10.15 24.69 11.73
CA THR A 49 10.80 23.45 11.26
C THR A 49 11.01 22.39 12.35
N ALA A 50 10.96 22.76 13.64
CA ALA A 50 11.16 21.82 14.75
C ALA A 50 10.28 20.54 14.67
N PRO A 51 8.99 20.59 14.29
CA PRO A 51 8.15 19.39 14.19
C PRO A 51 8.60 18.40 13.12
N TYR A 52 9.31 18.86 12.07
CA TYR A 52 9.78 18.00 10.97
C TYR A 52 10.90 17.06 11.42
N ALA A 53 11.64 17.42 12.47
CA ALA A 53 12.69 16.61 13.08
C ALA A 53 12.22 15.87 14.34
N SER A 54 10.93 15.59 14.46
CA SER A 54 10.41 14.90 15.64
C SER A 54 10.96 13.47 15.76
N PRO A 55 11.20 12.95 16.98
CA PRO A 55 11.67 11.58 17.20
C PRO A 55 10.79 10.51 16.54
N ILE A 56 9.49 10.79 16.40
CA ILE A 56 8.52 9.91 15.78
C ILE A 56 8.82 9.72 14.28
N VAL A 57 9.23 10.77 13.57
CA VAL A 57 9.63 10.68 12.15
C VAL A 57 10.83 9.76 11.99
N PHE A 58 11.83 9.88 12.86
CA PHE A 58 13.01 9.01 12.85
C PHE A 58 12.67 7.56 13.22
N LEU A 59 11.72 7.34 14.14
CA LEU A 59 11.23 6.01 14.48
C LEU A 59 10.58 5.33 13.28
N PHE A 60 9.71 6.04 12.55
CA PHE A 60 9.09 5.51 11.33
C PHE A 60 10.12 5.26 10.22
N LEU A 61 11.08 6.16 10.03
CA LEU A 61 12.19 5.97 9.09
C LEU A 61 13.00 4.71 9.42
N GLY A 62 13.35 4.50 10.70
CA GLY A 62 14.02 3.29 11.17
C GLY A 62 13.18 2.03 10.96
N GLY A 63 11.88 2.10 11.23
CA GLY A 63 10.94 1.00 10.96
C GLY A 63 10.90 0.61 9.48
N PHE A 64 10.84 1.59 8.57
CA PHE A 64 10.89 1.33 7.13
C PHE A 64 12.23 0.75 6.68
N LEU A 65 13.35 1.25 7.21
CA LEU A 65 14.68 0.70 6.91
C LEU A 65 14.77 -0.78 7.33
N ILE A 66 14.26 -1.13 8.52
CA ILE A 66 14.21 -2.52 9.00
C ILE A 66 13.29 -3.34 8.08
N ALA A 67 12.10 -2.84 7.72
CA ALA A 67 11.18 -3.55 6.83
C ALA A 67 11.82 -3.85 5.46
N ILE A 68 12.52 -2.87 4.86
CA ILE A 68 13.25 -3.05 3.59
C ILE A 68 14.39 -4.06 3.77
N ALA A 69 15.13 -4.02 4.88
CA ALA A 69 16.16 -5.00 5.17
C ALA A 69 15.57 -6.42 5.25
N LEU A 70 14.48 -6.61 6.01
CA LEU A 70 13.76 -7.88 6.12
C LEU A 70 13.25 -8.40 4.77
N GLN A 71 12.85 -7.48 3.87
CA GLN A 71 12.47 -7.82 2.50
C GLN A 71 13.68 -8.26 1.67
N LYS A 72 14.79 -7.51 1.71
CA LYS A 72 16.03 -7.82 0.97
C LYS A 72 16.62 -9.19 1.34
N TRP A 73 16.58 -9.54 2.63
CA TRP A 73 17.04 -10.84 3.13
C TRP A 73 16.00 -11.96 2.96
N ASN A 74 14.85 -11.68 2.35
CA ASN A 74 13.72 -12.61 2.20
C ASN A 74 13.29 -13.26 3.53
N LEU A 75 13.51 -12.58 4.67
CA LEU A 75 13.23 -13.15 5.99
C LEU A 75 11.73 -13.41 6.14
N HIS A 76 10.90 -12.49 5.65
CA HIS A 76 9.45 -12.65 5.57
C HIS A 76 9.03 -13.95 4.88
N ARG A 77 9.69 -14.34 3.78
CA ARG A 77 9.43 -15.61 3.07
C ARG A 77 9.86 -16.82 3.88
N ARG A 78 10.99 -16.76 4.58
CA ARG A 78 11.45 -17.86 5.45
C ARG A 78 10.49 -18.07 6.62
N VAL A 79 10.02 -17.00 7.24
CA VAL A 79 9.02 -17.04 8.31
C VAL A 79 7.68 -17.57 7.78
N ALA A 80 7.22 -17.11 6.61
CA ALA A 80 5.99 -17.58 5.98
C ALA A 80 6.04 -19.08 5.63
N LEU A 81 7.18 -19.58 5.14
CA LEU A 81 7.36 -21.00 4.85
C LEU A 81 7.44 -21.85 6.13
N LEU A 82 8.04 -21.32 7.21
CA LEU A 82 8.10 -21.99 8.51
C LEU A 82 6.70 -22.13 9.13
N THR A 83 5.90 -21.06 9.10
CA THR A 83 4.51 -21.09 9.58
C THR A 83 3.65 -22.00 8.72
N LEU A 84 3.81 -22.00 7.39
CA LEU A 84 3.12 -22.93 6.50
C LEU A 84 3.45 -24.40 6.84
N ARG A 85 4.72 -24.68 7.17
CA ARG A 85 5.17 -26.01 7.58
C ARG A 85 4.57 -26.46 8.92
N MET A 86 4.30 -25.53 9.85
CA MET A 86 3.58 -25.83 11.11
C MET A 86 2.08 -26.03 10.91
N VAL A 87 1.45 -25.28 10.01
CA VAL A 87 -0.02 -25.27 9.81
C VAL A 87 -0.51 -26.46 8.97
N GLY A 88 0.35 -27.02 8.11
CA GLY A 88 0.09 -28.20 7.27
C GLY A 88 -0.45 -27.87 5.89
N THR A 89 -0.71 -28.90 5.07
CA THR A 89 -1.05 -28.78 3.63
C THR A 89 -2.54 -28.62 3.33
N GLN A 90 -3.42 -28.53 4.34
CA GLN A 90 -4.86 -28.36 4.12
C GLN A 90 -5.18 -26.93 3.65
N PRO A 91 -5.82 -26.74 2.46
CA PRO A 91 -6.05 -25.43 1.85
C PRO A 91 -6.73 -24.41 2.78
N ARG A 92 -7.71 -24.87 3.58
CA ARG A 92 -8.45 -24.03 4.53
C ARG A 92 -7.57 -23.47 5.65
N ARG A 93 -6.56 -24.23 6.11
CA ARG A 93 -5.62 -23.80 7.16
C ARG A 93 -4.55 -22.87 6.61
N ILE A 94 -4.13 -23.05 5.36
CA ILE A 94 -3.18 -22.17 4.67
C ILE A 94 -3.76 -20.76 4.53
N VAL A 95 -5.03 -20.64 4.09
CA VAL A 95 -5.70 -19.34 3.96
C VAL A 95 -5.84 -18.64 5.31
N LEU A 96 -6.19 -19.39 6.36
CA LEU A 96 -6.33 -18.84 7.72
C LEU A 96 -4.98 -18.37 8.29
N GLY A 97 -3.91 -19.16 8.09
CA GLY A 97 -2.55 -18.78 8.46
C GLY A 97 -2.03 -17.57 7.69
N LEU A 98 -2.37 -17.45 6.41
CA LEU A 98 -2.04 -16.30 5.58
C LEU A 98 -2.80 -15.04 6.02
N MET A 99 -4.09 -15.13 6.32
CA MET A 99 -4.89 -14.01 6.82
C MET A 99 -4.37 -13.51 8.19
N LEU A 100 -4.04 -14.41 9.11
CA LEU A 100 -3.48 -14.04 10.41
C LEU A 100 -2.07 -13.44 10.27
N ALA A 101 -1.22 -14.02 9.41
CA ALA A 101 0.11 -13.49 9.16
C ALA A 101 0.05 -12.09 8.53
N ILE A 102 -0.80 -11.88 7.53
CA ILE A 102 -1.01 -10.57 6.89
C ILE A 102 -1.62 -9.58 7.88
N GLY A 103 -2.60 -9.99 8.69
CA GLY A 103 -3.22 -9.14 9.71
C GLY A 103 -2.21 -8.69 10.78
N PHE A 104 -1.37 -9.60 11.25
CA PHE A 104 -0.29 -9.28 12.19
C PHE A 104 0.77 -8.37 11.55
N LEU A 105 1.14 -8.64 10.29
CA LEU A 105 2.08 -7.80 9.55
C LEU A 105 1.50 -6.39 9.30
N SER A 106 0.19 -6.28 9.05
CA SER A 106 -0.50 -5.00 8.82
C SER A 106 -0.60 -4.13 10.08
N MET A 107 -0.45 -4.70 11.28
CA MET A 107 -0.31 -3.92 12.52
C MET A 107 1.08 -3.29 12.66
N TRP A 108 2.10 -3.85 12.02
CA TRP A 108 3.50 -3.42 12.14
C TRP A 108 4.02 -2.70 10.89
N VAL A 109 3.40 -2.92 9.74
CA VAL A 109 3.77 -2.36 8.45
C VAL A 109 2.76 -1.28 8.06
N SER A 110 3.25 -0.12 7.63
CA SER A 110 2.40 0.99 7.17
C SER A 110 1.39 0.51 6.11
N ASN A 111 0.13 0.91 6.29
CA ASN A 111 -1.01 0.55 5.43
C ASN A 111 -0.70 0.71 3.93
N THR A 112 0.15 1.67 3.55
CA THR A 112 0.59 1.89 2.16
C THR A 112 1.38 0.72 1.57
N ALA A 113 2.22 0.04 2.36
CA ALA A 113 2.98 -1.12 1.90
C ALA A 113 2.10 -2.35 1.70
N THR A 114 1.05 -2.53 2.53
CA THR A 114 0.02 -3.56 2.33
C THR A 114 -0.74 -3.33 1.03
N THR A 115 -1.12 -2.09 0.71
CA THR A 115 -1.76 -1.74 -0.56
C THR A 115 -0.88 -2.06 -1.76
N LEU A 116 0.41 -1.72 -1.72
CA LEU A 116 1.35 -2.02 -2.79
C LEU A 116 1.56 -3.54 -3.00
N MET A 117 1.52 -4.34 -1.92
CA MET A 117 1.59 -5.80 -2.02
C MET A 117 0.28 -6.42 -2.55
N MET A 118 -0.88 -5.83 -2.26
CA MET A 118 -2.18 -6.29 -2.75
C MET A 118 -2.44 -5.89 -4.21
N LEU A 119 -1.80 -4.83 -4.72
CA LEU A 119 -1.96 -4.38 -6.11
C LEU A 119 -1.68 -5.48 -7.16
N PRO A 120 -0.51 -6.15 -7.18
CA PRO A 120 -0.25 -7.22 -8.15
C PRO A 120 -1.14 -8.46 -7.94
N ILE A 121 -1.55 -8.73 -6.69
CA ILE A 121 -2.48 -9.82 -6.36
C ILE A 121 -3.87 -9.52 -6.92
N GLY A 122 -4.37 -8.29 -6.74
CA GLY A 122 -5.64 -7.83 -7.29
C GLY A 122 -5.67 -7.88 -8.82
N LEU A 123 -4.59 -7.46 -9.47
CA LEU A 123 -4.44 -7.59 -10.93
C LEU A 123 -4.48 -9.05 -11.37
N SER A 124 -3.78 -9.95 -10.67
CA SER A 124 -3.76 -11.38 -10.97
C SER A 124 -5.14 -12.04 -10.81
N VAL A 125 -5.94 -11.57 -9.86
CA VAL A 125 -7.32 -12.05 -9.67
C VAL A 125 -8.23 -11.57 -10.79
N ILE A 126 -8.10 -10.31 -11.21
CA ILE A 126 -8.89 -9.76 -12.33
C ILE A 126 -8.62 -10.54 -13.62
N THR A 127 -7.36 -10.85 -13.93
CA THR A 127 -7.02 -11.66 -15.10
C THR A 127 -7.59 -13.07 -15.01
N LEU A 128 -7.53 -13.71 -13.83
CA LEU A 128 -8.08 -15.05 -13.63
C LEU A 128 -9.61 -15.09 -13.77
N VAL A 129 -10.30 -14.05 -13.30
CA VAL A 129 -11.76 -13.93 -13.44
C VAL A 129 -12.14 -13.63 -14.89
N ALA A 130 -11.38 -12.79 -15.59
CA ALA A 130 -11.57 -12.52 -17.01
C ALA A 130 -11.39 -13.79 -17.87
N ASP A 131 -10.33 -14.57 -17.62
CA ASP A 131 -10.10 -15.85 -18.29
C ASP A 131 -11.23 -16.85 -18.02
N ARG A 132 -11.72 -16.93 -16.78
CA ARG A 132 -12.85 -17.80 -16.45
C ARG A 132 -14.17 -17.37 -17.07
N GLN A 133 -14.42 -16.07 -17.23
CA GLN A 133 -15.60 -15.60 -17.95
C GLN A 133 -15.53 -15.94 -19.44
N ALA A 134 -14.34 -15.87 -20.05
CA ALA A 134 -14.12 -16.29 -21.43
C ALA A 134 -14.34 -17.80 -21.62
N ASP A 135 -13.86 -18.63 -20.69
CA ASP A 135 -14.10 -20.08 -20.70
C ASP A 135 -15.57 -20.44 -20.48
N THR A 136 -16.26 -19.71 -19.58
CA THR A 136 -17.70 -19.95 -19.31
C THR A 136 -18.57 -19.51 -20.48
N ALA A 137 -18.22 -18.40 -21.16
CA ALA A 137 -18.87 -17.96 -22.39
C ALA A 137 -18.62 -18.95 -23.55
N ALA A 138 -17.40 -19.47 -23.68
CA ALA A 138 -17.05 -20.48 -24.68
C ALA A 138 -17.72 -21.85 -24.41
N GLY A 139 -18.01 -22.18 -23.15
CA GLY A 139 -18.76 -23.37 -22.74
C GLY A 139 -20.29 -23.23 -22.86
N SER A 140 -20.81 -22.01 -23.02
CA SER A 140 -22.26 -21.74 -23.15
C SER A 140 -22.79 -21.77 -24.57
N ASP A 141 -21.93 -21.94 -25.58
CA ASP A 141 -22.32 -22.14 -26.98
C ASP A 141 -22.72 -23.62 -27.22
N PRO A 142 -24.02 -23.94 -27.41
CA PRO A 142 -24.47 -25.31 -27.61
C PRO A 142 -24.04 -25.87 -28.98
N ASN A 143 -23.53 -25.03 -29.87
CA ASN A 143 -23.32 -25.34 -31.29
C ASN A 143 -21.84 -25.45 -31.70
N ARG A 144 -20.95 -25.83 -30.78
CA ARG A 144 -19.56 -26.15 -31.11
C ARG A 144 -19.28 -27.65 -31.02
N ARG A 145 -19.89 -28.42 -31.93
CA ARG A 145 -19.38 -29.76 -32.30
C ARG A 145 -18.34 -29.59 -33.41
N GLY A 146 -17.05 -29.63 -33.06
CA GLY A 146 -15.94 -29.61 -34.02
C GLY A 146 -14.64 -30.13 -33.41
N PRO A 147 -13.81 -30.88 -34.16
CA PRO A 147 -13.17 -32.08 -33.64
C PRO A 147 -11.88 -31.84 -32.84
N SER A 148 -11.72 -32.70 -31.84
CA SER A 148 -10.49 -33.10 -31.12
C SER A 148 -9.17 -32.49 -31.61
N ARG A 149 -8.71 -31.44 -30.93
CA ARG A 149 -7.30 -30.99 -30.97
C ARG A 149 -6.43 -31.87 -30.07
N LEU A 150 -6.39 -33.17 -30.34
CA LEU A 150 -5.51 -34.14 -29.67
C LEU A 150 -4.25 -34.48 -30.50
N THR A 151 -4.01 -33.81 -31.62
CA THR A 151 -2.94 -34.15 -32.58
C THR A 151 -1.93 -33.03 -32.86
N ALA A 152 -1.58 -32.21 -31.86
CA ALA A 152 -0.50 -31.21 -32.01
C ALA A 152 0.47 -31.15 -30.81
N ARG A 153 0.71 -32.31 -30.17
CA ARG A 153 1.83 -32.52 -29.23
C ARG A 153 2.60 -33.77 -29.66
N ALA A 154 3.20 -33.72 -30.85
CA ALA A 154 4.23 -34.64 -31.29
C ALA A 154 4.93 -34.03 -32.51
N CYS A 155 5.90 -33.16 -32.25
CA CYS A 155 7.11 -32.87 -33.03
C CYS A 155 7.82 -31.68 -32.37
#